data_AF-A0AAJ8LYC1-F1
#
_entry.id   AF-A0AAJ8LYC1-F1
#
_cell.length_a   1.000
_cell.length_b   1.000
_cell.length_c   1.000
_cell.angle_alpha   90.00
_cell.angle_beta   90.00
_cell.angle_gamma   90.00
#
_symmetry.space_group_name_H-M   'P 1'
#
loop_
_entity.id
_entity.type
_entity.pdbx_description
1 polymer ?
#
loop_
_entity_poly.entity_id
_entity_poly.type
_entity_poly.pdbx_seq_one_letter_code
_entity_poly.pdbx_strand_id
1 'polypeptide(L)' 'MNYSKEDKLQTLHERMEKLVDMLDTLDPEKTEVEDIDRIISMLDDLEAQCQQYRQQYE' A
#
# COMPACT_ATOMS: atom_id res chain seq x y z
N MET A 1 -20.04 -2.91 11.46
CA MET A 1 -18.97 -2.81 12.47
C MET A 1 -18.21 -1.52 12.18
N ASN A 2 -18.18 -0.57 13.10
CA ASN A 2 -17.38 0.65 12.94
C ASN A 2 -15.92 0.31 13.27
N TYR A 3 -15.08 0.17 12.25
CA TYR A 3 -13.64 0.06 12.44
C TYR A 3 -13.12 1.36 13.05
N SER A 4 -12.37 1.25 14.14
CA SER A 4 -11.77 2.40 14.82
C SER A 4 -10.73 3.06 13.90
N LYS A 5 -10.38 4.32 14.19
CA LYS A 5 -9.29 5.02 13.49
C LYS A 5 -7.99 4.20 13.55
N GLU A 6 -7.75 3.56 14.69
CA GLU A 6 -6.58 2.72 14.93
C GLU A 6 -6.60 1.46 14.05
N ASP A 7 -7.75 0.79 13.92
CA ASP A 7 -7.90 -0.38 13.02
C ASP A 7 -7.62 -0.02 11.55
N LYS A 8 -8.09 1.16 11.10
CA LYS A 8 -7.87 1.63 9.73
C LYS A 8 -6.40 1.98 9.47
N LEU A 9 -5.73 2.61 10.43
CA LEU A 9 -4.30 2.92 10.35
C LEU A 9 -3.44 1.66 10.39
N GLN A 10 -3.79 0.71 11.26
CA GLN A 10 -3.11 -0.58 11.33
C GLN A 10 -3.26 -1.36 10.01
N THR A 11 -4.45 -1.36 9.41
CA THR A 11 -4.66 -2.00 8.10
C THR A 11 -3.78 -1.40 7.00
N LEU A 12 -3.59 -0.07 7.01
CA LEU A 12 -2.70 0.59 6.05
C LEU A 12 -1.24 0.22 6.28
N HIS A 13 -0.82 0.17 7.55
CA HIS A 13 0.52 -0.26 7.92
C HIS A 13 0.82 -1.68 7.43
N GLU A 14 -0.08 -2.63 7.69
CA GLU A 14 0.06 -4.02 7.24
C GLU A 14 0.11 -4.15 5.70
N ARG A 15 -0.62 -3.30 4.97
CA ARG A 15 -0.58 -3.27 3.50
C ARG A 15 0.75 -2.73 2.98
N MET A 16 1.28 -1.71 3.66
CA MET A 16 2.56 -1.10 3.32
C MET A 16 3.71 -2.09 3.58
N GLU A 17 3.70 -2.79 4.71
CA GLU A 17 4.67 -3.86 5.01
C GLU A 17 4.65 -4.96 3.94
N LYS A 18 3.47 -5.45 3.55
CA LYS A 18 3.35 -6.45 2.48
C LYS A 18 3.91 -5.98 1.15
N LEU A 19 3.76 -4.70 0.84
CA LEU A 19 4.29 -4.15 -0.41
C LEU A 19 5.82 -4.06 -0.36
N VAL A 20 6.40 -3.74 0.79
CA VAL A 20 7.86 -3.80 1.01
C VAL A 20 8.38 -5.23 0.91
N ASP A 21 7.70 -6.20 1.53
CA ASP A 21 8.07 -7.62 1.41
C ASP A 21 8.01 -8.09 -0.05
N MET A 22 6.99 -7.66 -0.80
CA MET A 22 6.89 -7.94 -2.23
C MET A 22 8.10 -7.39 -2.98
N LEU A 23 8.46 -6.12 -2.75
CA LEU A 23 9.63 -5.49 -3.37
C LEU A 23 10.93 -6.25 -3.06
N ASP A 24 11.11 -6.70 -1.82
CA ASP A 24 12.30 -7.45 -1.40
C ASP A 24 12.39 -8.85 -2.05
N THR A 25 11.25 -9.41 -2.47
CA THR A 25 11.19 -10.72 -3.14
C THR A 25 11.31 -10.64 -4.66
N LEU A 26 11.39 -9.43 -5.24
CA LEU A 26 11.53 -9.27 -6.68
C LEU A 26 12.92 -9.71 -7.15
N ASP A 27 12.92 -10.55 -8.18
CA ASP A 27 14.13 -10.95 -8.88
C ASP A 27 14.34 -9.99 -10.07
N PRO A 28 15.38 -9.13 -10.06
CA PRO A 28 15.60 -8.14 -11.10
C PRO A 28 15.87 -8.77 -12.47
N GLU A 29 16.27 -10.04 -12.55
CA GLU A 29 16.45 -10.76 -13.82
C GLU A 29 15.13 -11.26 -14.42
N LYS A 30 14.06 -11.33 -13.62
CA LYS A 30 12.74 -11.82 -14.03
C LYS A 30 11.63 -10.78 -14.00
N THR A 31 11.87 -9.65 -13.34
CA THR A 31 10.88 -8.59 -13.15
C THR A 31 10.80 -7.76 -14.41
N GLU A 32 9.60 -7.69 -15.01
CA GLU A 32 9.36 -6.90 -16.22
C GLU A 32 8.85 -5.50 -15.85
N VAL A 33 8.83 -4.60 -16.83
CA VAL A 33 8.36 -3.22 -16.63
C VAL A 33 6.89 -3.20 -16.17
N GLU A 34 6.07 -4.11 -16.69
CA GLU A 34 4.67 -4.23 -16.27
C GLU A 34 4.51 -4.67 -14.81
N ASP A 35 5.47 -5.40 -14.24
CA ASP A 35 5.48 -5.72 -12.80
C ASP A 35 5.74 -4.45 -11.98
N ILE A 36 6.68 -3.63 -12.42
CA ILE A 36 7.02 -2.35 -11.79
C ILE A 36 5.81 -1.41 -11.84
N ASP A 37 5.13 -1.30 -12.99
CA ASP A 37 3.94 -0.47 -13.14
C ASP A 37 2.79 -0.93 -12.22
N ARG A 38 2.64 -2.24 -12.00
CA ARG A 38 1.68 -2.79 -11.04
C ARG A 38 2.02 -2.39 -9.60
N ILE A 39 3.28 -2.46 -9.21
CA ILE A 39 3.73 -2.10 -7.86
C ILE A 39 3.53 -0.60 -7.60
N ILE A 40 3.86 0.24 -8.59
CA ILE A 40 3.63 1.68 -8.52
C ILE A 40 2.13 1.99 -8.37
N SER A 41 1.28 1.32 -9.15
CA SER A 41 -0.18 1.49 -9.02
C SER A 41 -0.70 1.09 -7.64
N MET A 42 -0.15 0.02 -7.04
CA MET A 42 -0.50 -0.40 -5.69
C MET A 42 -0.04 0.60 -4.61
N LEU A 43 1.09 1.27 -4.83
CA LEU A 43 1.58 2.36 -3.98
C LEU A 43 0.66 3.59 -4.07
N ASP A 44 0.26 3.99 -5.28
CA ASP A 44 -0.64 5.12 -5.50
C ASP A 44 -2.00 4.90 -4.83
N ASP A 45 -2.55 3.68 -4.94
CA ASP A 45 -3.80 3.29 -4.27
C ASP A 45 -3.69 3.36 -2.73
N LEU A 46 -2.52 2.97 -2.19
CA LEU A 46 -2.25 3.04 -0.76
C LEU A 46 -2.15 4.50 -0.28
N GLU A 47 -1.50 5.35 -1.07
CA GLU A 47 -1.39 6.79 -0.79
C GLU A 47 -2.76 7.47 -0.83
N ALA A 48 -3.58 7.17 -1.84
CA ALA A 48 -4.94 7.70 -1.95
C ALA A 48 -5.80 7.32 -0.74
N GLN A 49 -5.70 6.08 -0.25
CA GLN A 49 -6.39 5.66 0.98
C GLN A 49 -5.88 6.41 2.22
N CYS A 50 -4.57 6.61 2.35
CA CYS A 50 -4.00 7.41 3.43
C CYS A 50 -4.52 8.86 3.40
N GLN A 51 -4.58 9.46 2.21
CA GLN A 51 -5.07 10.82 2.02
C GLN A 51 -6.56 10.94 2.33
N GLN A 52 -7.39 9.99 1.89
CA GLN A 52 -8.81 9.93 2.22
C GLN A 52 -9.04 9.84 3.72
N TYR A 53 -8.27 9.01 4.44
CA TYR A 53 -8.38 8.95 5.89
C TYR A 53 -7.93 10.25 6.53
N ARG A 54 -6.81 10.86 6.11
CA ARG A 54 -6.39 12.18 6.62
C ARG A 54 -7.49 13.23 6.46
N GLN A 55 -8.10 13.34 5.28
CA GLN A 55 -9.19 14.28 5.01
C GLN A 55 -10.48 13.98 5.80
N GLN A 56 -10.74 12.71 6.17
CA GLN A 56 -11.87 12.35 7.04
C GLN A 56 -11.65 12.72 8.51
N TYR A 57 -10.42 13.06 8.90
CA TYR A 57 -10.05 13.40 10.28
C TYR A 57 -9.60 14.87 10.45
N GLU A 58 -9.65 15.68 9.39
CA GLU A 58 -9.57 17.17 9.42
C GLU A 58 -10.97 17.78 9.48
#